data_AF-A0A3D5SZX5-F1
#
_entry.id   AF-A0A3D5SZX5-F1
#
_cell.length_a   1.000
_cell.length_b   1.000
_cell.length_c   1.000
_cell.angle_alpha   90.00
_cell.angle_beta   90.00
_cell.angle_gamma   90.00
#
_symmetry.space_group_name_H-M   'P 1'
#
loop_
_entity.id
_entity.type
_entity.pdbx_description
1 polymer ?
#
loop_
_entity_poly.entity_id
_entity_poly.type
_entity_poly.pdbx_seq_one_letter_code
_entity_poly.pdbx_strand_id
1 'polypeptide(L)'
;MEIILILGIPLLGGLLLAVFGGHRWAPELNVVMSLGTFVASAWLTARIIANGPITAYNEQFFIDPFNVFLVTLTAFVALTTALFSSPYMHNEAAHGKLSAGRLRLYHSMYQLFTFTMLLALTTNNMGILWVAMEAATLTTVMLVSLYRTPA
;
A
#
# COMPACT_ATOMS: atom_id res chain seq x y z
N MET A 1 16.51 -8.98 -2.21
CA MET A 1 15.40 -9.74 -1.58
C MET A 1 14.37 -8.79 -0.96
N GLU A 2 14.85 -7.71 -0.36
CA GLU A 2 14.15 -6.69 0.41
C GLU A 2 13.11 -5.93 -0.42
N ILE A 3 13.46 -5.53 -1.65
CA ILE A 3 12.55 -4.87 -2.58
C ILE A 3 11.34 -5.74 -2.91
N ILE A 4 11.54 -7.06 -3.02
CA ILE A 4 10.46 -8.02 -3.28
C ILE A 4 9.51 -8.08 -2.09
N LEU A 5 10.01 -7.96 -0.86
CA LEU A 5 9.15 -7.94 0.33
C LEU A 5 8.31 -6.66 0.38
N ILE A 6 8.94 -5.50 0.17
CA ILE A 6 8.26 -4.20 0.24
C ILE A 6 7.18 -4.06 -0.82
N LEU A 7 7.40 -4.59 -2.03
CA LEU A 7 6.42 -4.54 -3.12
C LEU A 7 5.46 -5.73 -3.10
N GLY A 8 5.95 -6.91 -2.73
CA GLY A 8 5.18 -8.15 -2.74
C GLY A 8 4.10 -8.19 -1.65
N ILE A 9 4.39 -7.70 -0.44
CA ILE A 9 3.42 -7.68 0.66
C ILE A 9 2.16 -6.86 0.30
N PRO A 10 2.24 -5.59 -0.12
CA PRO A 10 1.04 -4.83 -0.46
C PRO A 10 0.36 -5.34 -1.73
N LEU A 11 1.11 -5.88 -2.71
CA LEU A 11 0.50 -6.50 -3.88
C LEU A 11 -0.33 -7.75 -3.51
N LEU A 12 0.23 -8.63 -2.69
CA LEU A 12 -0.47 -9.82 -2.18
C LEU A 12 -1.64 -9.41 -1.27
N GLY A 13 -1.45 -8.43 -0.40
CA GLY A 13 -2.50 -7.86 0.44
C GLY A 13 -3.68 -7.34 -0.39
N GLY A 14 -3.40 -6.60 -1.47
CA GLY A 14 -4.41 -6.09 -2.40
C GLY A 14 -5.20 -7.20 -3.09
N LEU A 15 -4.52 -8.28 -3.53
CA LEU A 15 -5.17 -9.44 -4.15
C LEU A 15 -6.01 -10.24 -3.14
N LEU A 16 -5.47 -10.51 -1.95
CA LEU A 16 -6.20 -11.23 -0.90
C LEU A 16 -7.43 -10.44 -0.44
N LEU A 17 -7.30 -9.13 -0.25
CA LEU A 17 -8.42 -8.26 0.12
C LEU A 17 -9.39 -8.04 -1.04
N ALA A 18 -8.97 -8.19 -2.31
CA ALA A 18 -9.91 -8.20 -3.44
C ALA A 18 -10.86 -9.41 -3.41
N VAL A 19 -10.41 -10.54 -2.84
CA VAL A 19 -11.22 -11.76 -2.72
C VAL A 19 -11.98 -11.78 -1.38
N PHE A 20 -11.27 -11.53 -0.27
CA PHE A 20 -11.79 -11.71 1.09
C PHE A 20 -12.21 -10.42 1.78
N GLY A 21 -12.03 -9.24 1.18
CA GLY A 21 -12.21 -7.92 1.82
C GLY A 21 -13.62 -7.56 2.28
N GLY A 22 -14.62 -8.41 2.03
CA GLY A 22 -15.97 -8.27 2.59
C GLY A 22 -16.16 -8.96 3.96
N HIS A 23 -15.17 -9.70 4.45
CA HIS A 23 -15.26 -10.42 5.72
C HIS A 23 -14.95 -9.52 6.92
N ARG A 24 -15.43 -9.91 8.10
CA ARG A 24 -15.24 -9.18 9.36
C ARG A 24 -13.76 -8.99 9.74
N TRP A 25 -12.89 -9.91 9.34
CA TRP A 25 -11.45 -9.92 9.64
C TRP A 25 -10.61 -9.20 8.56
N ALA A 26 -11.21 -8.71 7.48
CA ALA A 26 -10.49 -7.99 6.42
C ALA A 26 -9.72 -6.74 6.90
N PRO A 27 -10.26 -5.93 7.84
CA PRO A 27 -9.50 -4.81 8.40
C PRO A 27 -8.23 -5.25 9.16
N GLU A 28 -8.29 -6.36 9.89
CA GLU A 28 -7.15 -6.92 10.61
C GLU A 28 -6.08 -7.42 9.63
N LEU A 29 -6.49 -8.11 8.56
CA LEU A 29 -5.58 -8.51 7.49
C LEU A 29 -4.90 -7.29 6.84
N ASN A 30 -5.66 -6.21 6.59
CA ASN A 30 -5.11 -4.98 6.05
C ASN A 30 -4.03 -4.38 6.96
N VAL A 31 -4.28 -4.34 8.27
CA VAL A 31 -3.29 -3.88 9.27
C VAL A 31 -2.06 -4.77 9.29
N VAL A 32 -2.21 -6.09 9.27
CA VAL A 32 -1.08 -7.04 9.27
C VAL A 32 -0.21 -6.87 8.02
N MET A 33 -0.83 -6.69 6.84
CA MET A 33 -0.10 -6.44 5.59
C MET A 33 0.63 -5.09 5.61
N SER A 34 -0.01 -4.03 6.11
CA SER A 34 0.65 -2.72 6.27
C SER A 34 1.79 -2.76 7.29
N LEU A 35 1.63 -3.52 8.39
CA LEU A 35 2.67 -3.72 9.39
C LEU A 35 3.86 -4.48 8.80
N GLY A 36 3.60 -5.56 8.05
CA GLY A 36 4.62 -6.31 7.33
C GLY A 36 5.40 -5.43 6.35
N THR A 37 4.69 -4.56 5.62
CA THR A 37 5.29 -3.59 4.70
C THR A 37 6.18 -2.58 5.43
N PHE A 38 5.73 -2.06 6.57
CA PHE A 38 6.50 -1.12 7.40
C PHE A 38 7.74 -1.78 8.02
N VAL A 39 7.63 -3.00 8.53
CA VAL A 39 8.79 -3.74 9.05
C VAL A 39 9.80 -4.01 7.93
N ALA A 40 9.33 -4.39 6.74
CA ALA A 40 10.19 -4.61 5.58
C ALA A 40 10.88 -3.31 5.14
N SER A 41 10.17 -2.17 5.13
CA SER A 41 10.76 -0.87 4.77
C SER A 41 11.77 -0.40 5.82
N ALA A 42 11.47 -0.53 7.11
CA ALA A 42 12.39 -0.19 8.19
C ALA A 42 13.66 -1.04 8.13
N TRP A 43 13.53 -2.34 7.83
CA TRP A 43 14.67 -3.23 7.62
C TRP A 43 15.52 -2.80 6.42
N LEU A 44 14.89 -2.43 5.30
CA LEU A 44 15.59 -1.88 4.15
C LEU A 44 16.32 -0.56 4.49
N THR A 45 15.68 0.34 5.25
CA THR A 45 16.31 1.58 5.72
C THR A 45 17.57 1.29 6.53
N ALA A 46 17.49 0.38 7.50
CA ALA A 46 18.66 -0.02 8.30
C ALA A 46 19.78 -0.58 7.41
N ARG A 47 19.44 -1.40 6.40
CA ARG A 47 20.41 -1.96 5.46
C ARG A 47 21.10 -0.87 4.63
N ILE A 48 20.36 0.10 4.10
CA ILE A 48 20.91 1.17 3.26
C ILE A 48 21.78 2.13 4.07
N ILE A 49 21.40 2.43 5.31
CA ILE A 49 22.23 3.24 6.20
C ILE A 49 23.56 2.53 6.51
N ALA A 50 23.54 1.20 6.69
CA ALA A 50 24.73 0.43 7.03
C ALA A 50 25.66 0.11 5.84
N ASN A 51 25.10 -0.14 4.65
CA ASN A 51 25.84 -0.69 3.50
C ASN A 51 25.86 0.22 2.26
N GLY A 52 25.13 1.34 2.29
CA GLY A 52 24.99 2.24 1.15
C GLY A 52 23.82 1.89 0.21
N PRO A 53 23.73 2.61 -0.94
CA PRO A 53 22.65 2.45 -1.92
C PRO A 53 22.59 1.03 -2.54
N ILE A 54 21.40 0.64 -2.99
CA ILE A 54 21.16 -0.65 -3.63
C ILE A 54 20.59 -0.42 -5.03
N THR A 55 21.22 -1.03 -6.03
CA THR A 55 20.64 -1.26 -7.36
C THR A 55 20.15 -2.71 -7.46
N ALA A 56 19.01 -2.92 -8.10
CA ALA A 56 18.47 -4.26 -8.34
C ALA A 56 17.86 -4.40 -9.74
N TYR A 57 17.81 -5.65 -10.23
CA TYR A 57 17.22 -6.04 -11.52
C TYR A 57 17.76 -5.24 -12.71
N ASN A 58 19.07 -5.26 -12.98
CA ASN A 58 19.70 -4.51 -14.09
C ASN A 58 19.37 -3.01 -14.03
N GLU A 59 19.58 -2.38 -12.87
CA GLU A 59 19.35 -0.94 -12.62
C GLU A 59 17.90 -0.47 -12.79
N GLN A 60 16.93 -1.39 -12.87
CA GLN A 60 15.51 -1.04 -12.92
C GLN A 60 14.99 -0.48 -11.60
N PHE A 61 15.60 -0.87 -10.48
CA PHE A 61 15.31 -0.34 -9.15
C PHE A 61 16.58 0.27 -8.57
N PHE A 62 16.43 1.46 -7.99
CA PHE A 62 17.50 2.17 -7.31
C PHE A 62 16.96 2.78 -6.02
N ILE A 63 17.61 2.42 -4.92
CA ILE A 63 17.23 2.92 -3.60
C ILE A 63 18.47 3.48 -2.93
N ASP A 64 18.40 4.76 -2.60
CA ASP A 64 19.44 5.51 -1.91
C ASP A 64 18.95 5.96 -0.52
N PRO A 65 19.82 6.59 0.30
CA PRO A 65 19.43 7.08 1.63
C PRO A 65 18.29 8.12 1.63
N PHE A 66 18.10 8.85 0.53
CA PHE A 66 17.04 9.86 0.42
C PHE A 66 15.68 9.20 0.17
N ASN A 67 15.62 8.32 -0.82
CA ASN A 67 14.43 7.61 -1.24
C ASN A 67 13.96 6.59 -0.17
N VAL A 68 14.89 5.88 0.46
CA VAL A 68 14.53 4.88 1.50
C VAL A 68 13.82 5.52 2.69
N PHE A 69 14.11 6.79 2.98
CA PHE A 69 13.38 7.56 3.99
C PHE A 69 11.92 7.79 3.56
N LEU A 70 11.68 8.18 2.31
CA LEU A 70 10.33 8.37 1.77
C LEU A 70 9.53 7.06 1.71
N VAL A 71 10.20 5.96 1.36
CA VAL A 71 9.62 4.60 1.36
C VAL A 71 9.12 4.23 2.75
N THR A 72 9.97 4.39 3.78
CA THR A 72 9.60 4.05 5.16
C THR A 72 8.56 5.01 5.75
N LEU A 73 8.63 6.29 5.43
CA LEU A 73 7.60 7.27 5.83
C LEU A 73 6.25 6.92 5.20
N THR A 74 6.23 6.57 3.92
CA THR A 74 5.01 6.13 3.22
C THR A 74 4.42 4.88 3.86
N ALA A 75 5.25 3.88 4.17
CA ALA A 75 4.79 2.66 4.84
C ALA A 75 4.29 2.93 6.27
N PHE A 76 4.91 3.87 6.99
CA PHE A 76 4.47 4.29 8.32
C PHE A 76 3.10 4.99 8.30
N VAL A 77 2.92 5.93 7.36
CA VAL A 77 1.63 6.61 7.16
C VAL A 77 0.56 5.60 6.73
N ALA A 78 0.90 4.63 5.88
CA ALA A 78 0.00 3.54 5.54
C ALA A 78 -0.36 2.67 6.77
N LEU A 79 0.60 2.27 7.59
CA LEU A 79 0.29 1.51 8.81
C LEU A 79 -0.65 2.26 9.76
N THR A 80 -0.33 3.51 10.08
CA THR A 80 -1.14 4.33 10.99
C THR A 80 -2.54 4.60 10.45
N THR A 81 -2.66 4.84 9.14
CA THR A 81 -3.96 5.00 8.48
C THR A 81 -4.75 3.68 8.48
N ALA A 82 -4.10 2.54 8.26
CA ALA A 82 -4.75 1.22 8.33
C ALA A 82 -5.30 0.95 9.74
N LEU A 83 -4.52 1.25 10.78
CA LEU A 83 -4.94 1.13 12.19
C LEU A 83 -6.15 2.00 12.52
N PHE A 84 -6.16 3.25 12.07
CA PHE A 84 -7.29 4.16 12.26
C PHE A 84 -8.51 3.73 11.44
N SER A 85 -8.31 3.31 10.20
CA SER A 85 -9.39 2.95 9.28
C SER A 85 -10.20 1.73 9.73
N SER A 86 -9.58 0.81 10.48
CA SER A 86 -10.20 -0.45 10.90
C SER A 86 -11.49 -0.24 11.72
N PRO A 87 -11.44 0.44 12.89
CA PRO A 87 -12.66 0.73 13.65
C PRO A 87 -13.59 1.72 12.94
N TYR A 88 -13.03 2.66 12.17
CA TYR A 88 -13.82 3.67 11.45
C TYR A 88 -14.73 3.03 10.39
N MET A 89 -14.17 2.17 9.52
CA MET A 89 -14.92 1.50 8.45
C MET A 89 -15.89 0.46 9.02
N HIS A 90 -15.53 -0.19 10.13
CA HIS A 90 -16.46 -1.07 10.84
C HIS A 90 -17.70 -0.31 11.32
N ASN A 91 -17.50 0.87 11.93
CA ASN A 91 -18.58 1.71 12.38
C ASN A 91 -19.44 2.20 11.20
N GLU A 92 -18.83 2.65 10.11
CA GLU A 92 -19.56 3.09 8.90
C GLU A 92 -20.36 1.97 8.22
N ALA A 93 -19.85 0.74 8.23
CA ALA A 93 -20.57 -0.43 7.78
C ALA A 93 -21.75 -0.78 8.70
N ALA A 94 -21.58 -0.68 10.03
CA ALA A 94 -22.63 -0.89 11.01
C ALA A 94 -23.79 0.13 10.86
N HIS A 95 -23.50 1.36 10.44
CA HIS A 95 -24.48 2.38 10.11
C HIS A 95 -25.14 2.19 8.73
N GLY A 96 -24.83 1.12 7.99
CA GLY A 96 -25.44 0.79 6.70
C GLY A 96 -24.96 1.64 5.52
N LYS A 97 -23.94 2.49 5.70
CA LYS A 97 -23.41 3.35 4.62
C LYS A 97 -22.52 2.61 3.63
N LEU A 98 -21.93 1.49 4.06
CA LEU A 98 -20.99 0.68 3.26
C LEU A 98 -21.46 -0.77 3.15
N SER A 99 -21.58 -1.26 1.92
CA SER A 99 -21.82 -2.68 1.64
C SER A 99 -20.51 -3.48 1.68
N ALA A 100 -20.61 -4.81 1.82
CA ALA A 100 -19.44 -5.70 1.79
C ALA A 100 -18.61 -5.56 0.50
N GLY A 101 -19.25 -5.30 -0.64
CA GLY A 101 -18.55 -5.06 -1.91
C GLY A 101 -17.73 -3.76 -1.91
N ARG A 102 -18.22 -2.71 -1.24
CA ARG A 102 -17.51 -1.43 -1.09
C ARG A 102 -16.35 -1.56 -0.11
N LEU A 103 -16.51 -2.28 0.99
CA LEU A 103 -15.40 -2.61 1.90
C LEU A 103 -14.28 -3.39 1.21
N ARG A 104 -14.66 -4.36 0.38
CA ARG A 104 -13.70 -5.12 -0.44
C ARG A 104 -12.91 -4.24 -1.40
N LEU A 105 -13.61 -3.31 -2.08
CA LEU A 105 -12.96 -2.32 -2.94
C LEU A 105 -12.01 -1.43 -2.13
N TYR A 106 -12.47 -0.92 -0.99
CA TYR A 106 -11.67 -0.07 -0.11
C TYR A 106 -10.37 -0.75 0.31
N HIS A 107 -10.44 -1.94 0.91
CA HIS A 107 -9.27 -2.66 1.41
C HIS A 107 -8.30 -3.08 0.30
N SER A 108 -8.82 -3.50 -0.85
CA SER A 108 -7.99 -3.86 -2.01
C SER A 108 -7.28 -2.64 -2.60
N MET A 109 -8.01 -1.55 -2.85
CA MET A 109 -7.45 -0.32 -3.41
C MET A 109 -6.49 0.37 -2.44
N TYR A 110 -6.71 0.22 -1.13
CA TYR A 110 -5.80 0.70 -0.10
C TYR A 110 -4.39 0.09 -0.22
N GLN A 111 -4.33 -1.24 -0.33
CA GLN A 111 -3.08 -1.96 -0.52
C GLN A 111 -2.48 -1.70 -1.91
N LEU A 112 -3.31 -1.63 -2.95
CA LEU A 112 -2.83 -1.33 -4.30
C LEU A 112 -2.24 0.08 -4.39
N PHE A 113 -2.87 1.07 -3.75
CA PHE A 113 -2.33 2.43 -3.65
C PHE A 113 -0.98 2.46 -2.93
N THR A 114 -0.87 1.73 -1.81
CA THR A 114 0.39 1.59 -1.07
C THR A 114 1.48 0.96 -1.96
N PHE A 115 1.14 -0.12 -2.68
CA PHE A 115 2.05 -0.75 -3.65
C PHE A 115 2.52 0.24 -4.73
N THR A 116 1.60 0.97 -5.37
CA THR A 116 1.96 1.89 -6.45
C THR A 116 2.85 3.03 -5.97
N MET A 117 2.61 3.55 -4.77
CA MET A 117 3.45 4.59 -4.17
C MET A 117 4.88 4.07 -3.90
N LEU A 118 5.00 2.87 -3.33
CA LEU A 118 6.31 2.26 -3.07
C LEU A 118 7.03 1.89 -4.37
N LEU A 119 6.30 1.45 -5.40
CA LEU A 119 6.84 1.16 -6.73
C LEU A 119 7.37 2.44 -7.39
N ALA A 120 6.61 3.53 -7.36
CA ALA A 120 7.01 4.81 -7.93
C ALA A 120 8.24 5.38 -7.23
N LEU A 121 8.34 5.21 -5.91
CA LEU A 121 9.52 5.61 -5.15
C LEU A 121 10.72 4.76 -5.53
N THR A 122 10.62 3.43 -5.57
CA THR A 122 11.79 2.53 -5.71
C THR A 122 12.29 2.29 -7.14
N THR A 123 11.49 2.62 -8.16
CA THR A 123 11.85 2.42 -9.56
C THR A 123 12.83 3.47 -10.07
N ASN A 124 13.78 3.04 -10.89
CA ASN A 124 14.68 3.89 -11.66
C ASN A 124 14.29 3.95 -13.16
N ASN A 125 13.27 3.18 -13.55
CA ASN A 125 12.75 3.18 -14.92
C ASN A 125 11.57 4.15 -15.05
N MET A 126 11.70 5.12 -15.95
CA MET A 126 10.67 6.13 -16.26
C MET A 126 9.33 5.52 -16.71
N GLY A 127 9.36 4.40 -17.46
CA GLY A 127 8.15 3.70 -17.88
C GLY A 127 7.41 3.05 -16.72
N ILE A 128 8.14 2.39 -15.80
CA ILE A 128 7.54 1.80 -14.59
C ILE A 128 7.01 2.91 -13.67
N LEU A 129 7.76 4.01 -13.54
CA LEU A 129 7.34 5.18 -12.76
C LEU A 129 6.02 5.73 -13.29
N TRP A 130 5.90 5.92 -14.60
CA TRP A 130 4.68 6.41 -15.24
C TRP A 130 3.48 5.47 -14.98
N VAL A 131 3.67 4.16 -15.19
CA VAL A 131 2.61 3.16 -14.92
C VAL A 131 2.20 3.18 -13.45
N ALA A 132 3.16 3.30 -12.52
CA ALA A 132 2.87 3.38 -11.10
C ALA A 132 2.07 4.63 -10.74
N MET A 133 2.39 5.79 -11.34
CA MET A 133 1.63 7.02 -11.12
C MET A 133 0.20 6.91 -11.64
N GLU A 134 -0.02 6.37 -12.84
CA GLU A 134 -1.38 6.18 -13.39
C GLU A 134 -2.18 5.14 -12.58
N ALA A 135 -1.53 4.09 -12.10
CA ALA A 135 -2.19 3.14 -11.20
C ALA A 135 -2.56 3.81 -9.86
N ALA A 136 -1.73 4.71 -9.33
CA ALA A 136 -2.04 5.49 -8.14
C ALA A 136 -3.23 6.45 -8.38
N THR A 137 -3.34 7.08 -9.56
CA THR A 137 -4.50 7.93 -9.88
C THR A 137 -5.78 7.09 -10.01
N LEU A 138 -5.73 5.94 -10.68
CA LEU A 138 -6.89 5.04 -10.81
C LEU A 138 -7.37 4.52 -9.44
N THR A 139 -6.44 4.10 -8.56
CA THR A 139 -6.81 3.62 -7.22
C THR A 139 -7.46 4.71 -6.37
N THR A 140 -6.95 5.94 -6.42
CA THR A 140 -7.52 7.07 -5.65
C THR A 140 -8.90 7.48 -6.17
N VAL A 141 -9.12 7.50 -7.49
CA VAL A 141 -10.46 7.74 -8.07
C VAL A 141 -11.47 6.70 -7.56
N MET A 142 -11.08 5.42 -7.54
CA MET A 142 -11.94 4.36 -7.00
C MET A 142 -12.23 4.56 -5.51
N LEU A 143 -11.25 4.96 -4.70
CA LEU A 143 -11.41 5.24 -3.27
C LEU A 143 -12.30 6.46 -2.99
N VAL A 144 -12.17 7.55 -3.76
CA VAL A 144 -13.01 8.75 -3.60
C VAL A 144 -14.46 8.46 -3.99
N SER A 145 -14.68 7.60 -5.00
CA SER A 145 -16.02 7.20 -5.45
C SER A 145 -16.78 6.26 -4.49
N LEU A 146 -16.17 5.85 -3.38
CA LEU A 146 -16.66 4.78 -2.49
C LEU A 146 -18.07 5.01 -1.97
N TYR A 147 -18.39 6.23 -1.52
CA TYR A 147 -19.65 6.53 -0.86
C TYR A 147 -20.82 6.75 -1.82
N ARG A 148 -20.56 6.98 -3.11
CA ARG A 148 -21.57 7.30 -4.14
C ARG A 148 -22.70 8.18 -3.61
N THR A 149 -22.35 9.26 -2.91
CA THR A 149 -23.33 10.29 -2.55
C THR A 149 -23.77 10.98 -3.84
N PRO A 150 -25.07 11.00 -4.17
CA PRO A 150 -25.56 11.82 -5.26
C PRO A 150 -25.22 13.28 -4.99
N ALA A 151 -24.80 14.00 -6.03
CA ALA A 151 -24.72 15.45 -6.01
C ALA A 151 -26.12 16.08 -5.99
#